data_AF-A0A6B3NE04-F1
#
_entry.id   AF-A0A6B3NE04-F1
#
_cell.length_a   1.000
_cell.length_b   1.000
_cell.length_c   1.000
_cell.angle_alpha   90.00
_cell.angle_beta   90.00
_cell.angle_gamma   90.00
#
_symmetry.space_group_name_H-M   'P 1'
#
loop_
_entity.id
_entity.type
_entity.pdbx_description
1 polymer ?
#
loop_
_entity_poly.entity_id
_entity_poly.type
_entity_poly.pdbx_seq_one_letter_code
_entity_poly.pdbx_strand_id
1 'polypeptide(L)'
;MSPSAKDSVSYTHEVYLILFTARTLPFSLFLVLIYMFSILINALAASFLLAAAGLLIYLFLVIREQRTGKFKRMPSRYRYQKRKSFFKRKSPVSSHRLGRRLICLLNGDVCTAERLFDHAYWRYPGQSDSWVLEKVIYDLERDRRSV
;
A
#
# COMPACT_ATOMS: atom_id res chain seq x y z
N MET A 1 59.26 22.06 -67.23
CA MET A 1 58.82 22.48 -65.89
C MET A 1 58.06 21.29 -65.28
N SER A 2 58.79 20.34 -64.69
CA SER A 2 58.17 19.12 -64.16
C SER A 2 57.56 19.41 -62.80
N PRO A 3 56.27 19.09 -62.57
CA PRO A 3 55.65 19.29 -61.27
C PRO A 3 56.40 18.44 -60.23
N SER A 4 56.75 19.07 -59.10
CA SER A 4 57.53 18.47 -58.02
C SER A 4 56.73 17.35 -57.38
N ALA A 5 57.30 16.14 -57.29
CA ALA A 5 56.66 14.96 -56.70
C ALA A 5 56.27 15.12 -55.22
N LYS A 6 56.72 16.19 -54.56
CA LYS A 6 56.31 16.53 -53.19
C LYS A 6 54.88 17.08 -53.13
N ASP A 7 54.44 17.75 -54.19
CA ASP A 7 53.13 18.38 -54.21
C ASP A 7 52.04 17.30 -54.36
N SER A 8 52.26 16.29 -55.22
CA SER A 8 51.32 15.18 -55.45
C SER A 8 51.07 14.32 -54.21
N VAL A 9 52.10 14.04 -53.41
CA VAL A 9 51.95 13.26 -52.16
C VAL A 9 51.14 14.05 -51.12
N SER A 10 51.35 15.36 -51.03
CA SER A 10 50.60 16.21 -50.10
C SER A 10 49.09 16.19 -50.38
N TYR A 11 48.68 16.24 -51.65
CA TYR A 11 47.26 16.15 -52.01
C TYR A 11 46.62 14.79 -51.69
N THR A 12 47.38 13.69 -51.78
CA THR A 12 46.83 12.36 -51.47
C THR A 12 46.43 12.24 -50.00
N HIS A 13 47.25 12.74 -49.08
CA HIS A 13 46.96 12.70 -47.64
C HIS A 13 45.73 13.54 -47.26
N GLU A 14 45.61 14.75 -47.82
CA GLU A 14 44.45 15.62 -47.60
C GLU A 14 43.15 14.95 -48.07
N VAL A 15 43.17 14.30 -49.24
CA VAL A 15 42.00 13.57 -49.76
C VAL A 15 41.62 12.38 -48.89
N TYR A 16 42.59 11.61 -48.37
CA TYR A 16 42.29 10.51 -47.45
C TYR A 16 41.70 11.00 -46.12
N LEU A 17 42.19 12.12 -45.59
CA LEU A 17 41.65 12.72 -44.37
C LEU A 17 40.20 13.21 -44.58
N ILE A 18 39.92 13.84 -45.72
CA ILE A 18 38.56 14.29 -46.07
C ILE A 18 37.61 13.08 -46.24
N LEU A 19 38.03 12.02 -46.94
CA LEU A 19 37.20 10.82 -47.13
C LEU A 19 36.97 10.06 -45.83
N PHE A 20 37.99 9.98 -44.96
CA PHE A 20 37.88 9.33 -43.66
C PHE A 20 36.93 10.09 -42.73
N THR A 21 37.06 11.42 -42.64
CA THR A 21 36.17 12.26 -41.83
C THR A 21 34.74 12.27 -42.39
N ALA A 22 34.58 12.38 -43.72
CA ALA A 22 33.27 12.32 -44.37
C ALA A 22 32.52 11.01 -44.11
N ARG A 23 33.23 9.91 -43.83
CA ARG A 23 32.62 8.60 -43.54
C ARG A 23 32.42 8.33 -42.05
N THR A 24 33.33 8.78 -41.19
CA THR A 24 33.29 8.49 -39.74
C THR A 24 32.39 9.43 -38.96
N LEU A 25 32.31 10.71 -39.33
CA LEU A 25 31.44 11.70 -38.69
C LEU A 25 29.95 11.32 -38.73
N PRO A 26 29.34 10.95 -39.87
CA PRO A 26 27.91 10.59 -39.89
C PRO A 26 27.63 9.30 -39.10
N PHE A 27 28.58 8.37 -39.05
CA PHE A 27 28.43 7.14 -38.26
C PHE A 27 28.43 7.44 -36.76
N SER A 28 29.34 8.29 -36.29
CA SER A 28 29.35 8.72 -34.88
C SER A 28 28.08 9.48 -34.51
N LEU A 29 27.59 10.36 -35.39
CA LEU A 29 26.34 11.09 -35.16
C LEU A 29 25.15 10.13 -35.08
N PHE A 30 25.10 9.12 -35.94
CA PHE A 30 24.05 8.10 -35.90
C PHE A 30 24.02 7.32 -34.57
N LEU A 31 25.20 6.95 -34.04
CA LEU A 31 25.29 6.30 -32.72
C LEU A 31 24.83 7.22 -31.59
N VAL A 32 25.20 8.50 -31.64
CA VAL A 32 24.74 9.50 -30.66
C VAL A 32 23.22 9.65 -30.73
N LEU A 33 22.64 9.69 -31.93
CA LEU A 33 21.19 9.74 -32.11
C LEU A 33 20.50 8.52 -31.48
N ILE A 34 20.99 7.30 -31.76
CA ILE A 34 20.45 6.07 -31.15
C ILE A 34 20.52 6.14 -29.62
N TYR A 35 21.64 6.60 -29.07
CA TYR A 35 21.82 6.73 -27.63
C TYR A 35 20.85 7.76 -27.04
N MET A 36 20.67 8.92 -27.67
CA MET A 36 19.69 9.93 -27.27
C MET A 36 18.26 9.39 -27.30
N PHE A 37 17.87 8.68 -28.35
CA PHE A 37 16.56 8.02 -28.43
C PHE A 37 16.37 6.99 -27.32
N SER A 38 17.41 6.21 -27.00
CA SER A 38 17.37 5.23 -25.91
C SER A 38 17.15 5.89 -24.55
N ILE A 39 17.84 7.00 -24.29
CA ILE A 39 17.64 7.80 -23.07
C ILE A 39 16.21 8.33 -23.01
N LEU A 40 15.70 8.86 -24.13
CA LEU A 40 14.34 9.41 -24.20
C LEU A 40 13.28 8.34 -23.89
N ILE A 41 13.40 7.15 -24.48
CA ILE A 41 12.47 6.03 -24.24
C ILE A 41 12.54 5.60 -22.77
N ASN A 42 13.74 5.47 -22.21
CA ASN A 42 13.91 5.10 -20.80
C ASN A 42 13.35 6.16 -19.85
N ALA A 43 13.53 7.45 -20.15
CA ALA A 43 12.96 8.54 -19.37
C ALA A 43 11.42 8.51 -19.40
N LEU A 44 10.83 8.26 -20.57
CA LEU A 44 9.38 8.10 -20.71
C LEU A 44 8.88 6.88 -19.94
N ALA A 45 9.54 5.72 -20.07
CA ALA A 45 9.18 4.51 -19.33
C ALA A 45 9.27 4.72 -17.80
N ALA A 46 10.34 5.37 -17.32
CA ALA A 46 10.51 5.69 -15.91
C ALA A 46 9.41 6.64 -15.41
N SER A 47 9.05 7.66 -16.20
CA SER A 47 7.96 8.58 -15.85
C SER A 47 6.62 7.85 -15.73
N PHE A 48 6.33 6.91 -16.64
CA PHE A 48 5.12 6.10 -16.61
C PHE A 48 5.09 5.17 -15.40
N LEU A 49 6.22 4.52 -15.08
CA LEU A 49 6.34 3.65 -13.91
C LEU A 49 6.12 4.42 -12.60
N LEU A 50 6.69 5.62 -12.48
CA LEU A 50 6.48 6.49 -11.31
C LEU A 50 5.02 6.92 -11.19
N ALA A 51 4.37 7.29 -12.30
CA ALA A 51 2.96 7.64 -12.32
C ALA A 51 2.07 6.45 -11.90
N ALA A 52 2.35 5.25 -12.43
CA ALA A 52 1.64 4.03 -12.07
C ALA A 52 1.83 3.66 -10.59
N ALA A 53 3.07 3.73 -10.08
CA ALA A 53 3.37 3.50 -8.67
C ALA A 53 2.66 4.53 -7.77
N GLY A 54 2.68 5.82 -8.16
CA GLY A 54 1.96 6.88 -7.47
C GLY A 54 0.45 6.64 -7.45
N LEU A 55 -0.14 6.20 -8.57
CA LEU A 55 -1.55 5.84 -8.66
C LEU A 55 -1.88 4.65 -7.75
N LEU A 56 -1.05 3.62 -7.73
CA LEU A 56 -1.22 2.46 -6.85
C LEU A 56 -1.13 2.86 -5.37
N ILE A 57 -0.16 3.70 -4.99
CA ILE A 57 -0.04 4.24 -3.63
C ILE A 57 -1.26 5.08 -3.28
N TYR A 58 -1.70 5.96 -4.19
CA TYR A 58 -2.90 6.77 -4.01
C TYR A 58 -4.14 5.90 -3.76
N LEU A 59 -4.37 4.89 -4.61
CA LEU A 59 -5.47 3.94 -4.44
C LEU A 59 -5.34 3.16 -3.13
N PHE A 60 -4.14 2.71 -2.77
CA PHE A 60 -3.90 2.02 -1.51
C PHE A 60 -4.23 2.91 -0.31
N LEU A 61 -3.82 4.18 -0.32
CA LEU A 61 -4.17 5.15 0.73
C LEU A 61 -5.67 5.42 0.78
N VAL A 62 -6.34 5.57 -0.37
CA VAL A 62 -7.80 5.75 -0.45
C VAL A 62 -8.55 4.53 0.11
N ILE A 63 -8.13 3.32 -0.26
CA ILE A 63 -8.72 2.07 0.26
C ILE A 63 -8.45 1.93 1.77
N ARG A 64 -7.25 2.32 2.22
CA ARG A 64 -6.91 2.33 3.65
C ARG A 64 -7.80 3.31 4.42
N GLU A 65 -8.07 4.49 3.85
CA GLU A 65 -8.93 5.51 4.49
C GLU A 65 -10.39 5.04 4.61
N GLN A 66 -10.89 4.23 3.68
CA GLN A 66 -12.23 3.65 3.82
C GLN A 66 -12.31 2.58 4.92
N ARG A 67 -11.21 1.86 5.20
CA ARG A 67 -11.14 0.97 6.37
C ARG A 67 -11.01 1.71 7.71
N THR A 68 -10.53 2.96 7.71
CA THR A 68 -10.42 3.81 8.92
C THR A 68 -11.57 4.82 9.06
N GLY A 69 -12.39 5.01 8.02
CA GLY A 69 -13.38 6.08 7.89
C GLY A 69 -14.76 5.85 8.52
N LYS A 70 -14.95 4.81 9.35
CA LYS A 70 -16.17 4.65 10.16
C LYS A 70 -16.02 5.02 11.64
N PHE A 71 -14.94 5.66 12.05
CA PHE A 71 -14.94 6.38 13.33
C PHE A 71 -14.30 7.75 13.19
N LYS A 72 -15.18 8.74 12.99
CA LYS A 72 -14.85 10.14 13.23
C LYS A 72 -14.19 10.24 14.61
N ARG A 73 -12.99 10.82 14.60
CA ARG A 73 -12.19 11.21 15.76
C ARG A 73 -13.10 11.95 16.75
N MET A 74 -13.42 11.33 17.89
CA MET A 74 -13.88 12.09 19.04
C MET A 74 -12.65 12.72 19.71
N PRO A 75 -12.65 14.03 19.99
CA PRO A 75 -11.50 14.69 20.60
C PRO A 75 -11.26 14.17 22.01
N SER A 76 -9.99 13.92 22.28
CA SER A 76 -9.38 13.32 23.48
C SER A 76 -9.47 14.20 24.76
N ARG A 77 -10.62 14.81 25.08
CA ARG A 77 -10.76 15.61 26.32
C ARG A 77 -12.06 15.45 27.12
N TYR A 78 -12.95 14.50 26.78
CA TYR A 78 -14.12 14.21 27.62
C TYR A 78 -13.99 12.85 28.35
N ARG A 79 -12.80 12.58 28.88
CA ARG A 79 -12.57 11.53 29.86
C ARG A 79 -13.07 12.09 31.21
N TYR A 80 -14.00 11.38 31.86
CA TYR A 80 -14.48 11.60 33.24
C TYR A 80 -15.77 12.39 33.48
N GLN A 81 -16.89 12.11 32.79
CA GLN A 81 -18.19 12.48 33.41
C GLN A 81 -19.43 11.63 33.10
N LYS A 82 -19.32 10.54 32.33
CA LYS A 82 -20.51 9.74 31.99
C LYS A 82 -20.56 8.38 32.69
N ARG A 83 -20.47 8.42 34.02
CA ARG A 83 -20.71 7.26 34.90
C ARG A 83 -22.19 7.05 35.28
N LYS A 84 -23.15 7.79 34.69
CA LYS A 84 -24.57 7.77 35.16
C LYS A 84 -25.65 7.82 34.08
N SER A 85 -25.46 7.21 32.91
CA SER A 85 -26.60 7.01 31.98
C SER A 85 -26.57 5.68 31.23
N PHE A 86 -25.93 4.65 31.81
CA PHE A 86 -25.75 3.35 31.16
C PHE A 86 -27.00 2.43 31.23
N PHE A 87 -28.04 2.80 31.98
CA PHE A 87 -29.26 2.00 32.10
C PHE A 87 -30.37 2.41 31.10
N LYS A 88 -30.07 2.45 29.80
CA LYS A 88 -31.12 2.41 28.76
C LYS A 88 -30.65 2.12 27.32
N ARG A 89 -29.48 1.50 27.13
CA ARG A 89 -29.13 0.87 25.85
C ARG A 89 -28.99 -0.62 26.11
N LYS A 90 -29.83 -1.45 25.47
CA LYS A 90 -29.73 -2.91 25.55
C LYS A 90 -28.28 -3.30 25.22
N SER A 91 -27.61 -4.04 26.11
CA SER A 91 -26.22 -4.42 25.89
C SER A 91 -26.10 -5.23 24.58
N PRO A 92 -24.98 -5.14 23.86
CA PRO A 92 -24.76 -5.93 22.64
C PRO A 92 -24.94 -7.43 22.91
N VAL A 93 -24.59 -7.89 24.11
CA VAL A 93 -24.83 -9.26 24.59
C VAL A 93 -26.34 -9.58 24.69
N SER A 94 -27.15 -8.69 25.26
CA SER A 94 -28.61 -8.92 25.40
C SER A 94 -29.39 -8.77 24.08
N SER A 95 -28.88 -7.95 23.15
CA SER A 95 -29.56 -7.60 21.90
C SER A 95 -29.22 -8.54 20.74
N HIS A 96 -28.07 -9.19 20.78
CA HIS A 96 -27.57 -10.03 19.69
C HIS A 96 -27.89 -11.52 19.91
N ARG A 97 -28.21 -12.26 18.83
CA ARG A 97 -28.54 -13.70 18.93
C ARG A 97 -27.39 -14.50 19.52
N LEU A 98 -26.15 -14.16 19.18
CA LEU A 98 -24.95 -14.81 19.72
C LEU A 98 -24.76 -14.51 21.20
N GLY A 99 -25.12 -13.31 21.67
CA GLY A 99 -25.03 -12.99 23.08
C GLY A 99 -26.00 -13.80 23.94
N ARG A 100 -27.19 -14.14 23.43
CA ARG A 100 -28.07 -15.12 24.09
C ARG A 100 -27.45 -16.52 24.16
N ARG A 101 -26.77 -16.95 23.10
CA ARG A 101 -26.03 -18.23 23.09
C ARG A 101 -24.90 -18.22 24.11
N LEU A 102 -24.15 -17.13 24.22
CA LEU A 102 -23.10 -16.94 25.23
C LEU A 102 -23.68 -17.04 26.65
N ILE A 103 -24.82 -16.40 26.91
CA ILE A 103 -25.53 -16.49 28.19
C ILE A 103 -25.96 -17.93 28.49
N CYS A 104 -26.51 -18.65 27.49
CA CYS A 104 -26.87 -20.06 27.66
C CYS A 104 -25.65 -20.94 27.96
N LEU A 105 -24.51 -20.68 27.32
CA LEU A 105 -23.27 -21.39 27.60
C LEU A 105 -22.80 -21.14 29.04
N LEU A 106 -23.00 -19.94 29.59
CA LEU A 106 -22.63 -19.57 30.95
C LEU A 106 -23.76 -19.83 31.97
N ASN A 107 -24.66 -20.78 31.70
CA ASN A 107 -25.77 -21.15 32.58
C ASN A 107 -26.67 -19.97 33.00
N GLY A 108 -26.83 -18.97 32.14
CA GLY A 108 -27.66 -17.80 32.43
C GLY A 108 -26.91 -16.63 33.07
N ASP A 109 -25.59 -16.74 33.30
CA ASP A 109 -24.82 -15.64 33.89
C ASP A 109 -24.52 -14.52 32.87
N VAL A 110 -25.40 -13.53 32.86
CA VAL A 110 -25.30 -12.34 32.01
C VAL A 110 -24.12 -11.45 32.40
N CYS A 111 -23.79 -11.37 33.69
CA CYS A 111 -22.69 -10.50 34.16
C CYS A 111 -21.35 -11.05 33.70
N THR A 112 -21.15 -12.36 33.81
CA THR A 112 -19.95 -13.03 33.29
C THR A 112 -19.89 -12.97 31.77
N ALA A 113 -21.03 -13.10 31.07
CA ALA A 113 -21.09 -12.93 29.62
C ALA A 113 -20.63 -11.54 29.16
N GLU A 114 -21.09 -10.48 29.85
CA GLU A 114 -20.67 -9.10 29.56
C GLU A 114 -19.20 -8.87 29.87
N ARG A 115 -18.69 -9.38 31.00
CA ARG A 115 -17.27 -9.27 31.34
C ARG A 115 -16.37 -9.97 30.32
N LEU A 116 -16.76 -11.14 29.84
CA LEU A 116 -16.02 -11.88 28.82
C LEU A 116 -16.06 -11.16 27.47
N PHE A 117 -17.22 -10.62 27.09
CA PHE A 117 -17.36 -9.79 25.90
C PHE A 117 -16.45 -8.57 25.98
N ASP A 118 -16.49 -7.81 27.08
CA ASP A 118 -15.65 -6.62 27.27
C ASP A 118 -14.17 -6.99 27.20
N HIS A 119 -13.75 -8.05 27.89
CA HIS A 119 -12.36 -8.50 27.88
C HIS A 119 -11.88 -8.85 26.46
N ALA A 120 -12.69 -9.59 25.68
CA ALA A 120 -12.36 -9.93 24.31
C ALA A 120 -12.41 -8.72 23.37
N TYR A 121 -13.34 -7.79 23.60
CA TYR A 121 -13.45 -6.54 22.86
C TYR A 121 -12.20 -5.66 23.02
N TRP A 122 -11.66 -5.57 24.23
CA TRP A 122 -10.40 -4.87 24.50
C TRP A 122 -9.19 -5.59 23.89
N ARG A 123 -9.22 -6.93 23.84
CA ARG A 123 -8.12 -7.73 23.28
C ARG A 123 -8.06 -7.70 21.76
N TYR A 124 -9.19 -7.52 21.08
CA TYR A 124 -9.30 -7.49 19.62
C TYR A 124 -9.88 -6.16 19.12
N PRO A 125 -9.14 -5.04 19.28
CA PRO A 125 -9.62 -3.75 18.83
C PRO A 125 -9.76 -3.73 17.30
N GLY A 126 -10.95 -3.37 16.80
CA GLY A 126 -11.23 -3.24 15.37
C GLY A 126 -12.11 -4.35 14.76
N GLN A 127 -12.58 -5.30 15.57
CA GLN A 127 -13.55 -6.32 15.14
C GLN A 127 -14.99 -5.93 15.48
N SER A 128 -15.98 -6.51 14.78
CA SER A 128 -17.40 -6.26 15.08
C SER A 128 -17.85 -6.98 16.35
N ASP A 129 -18.89 -6.47 17.01
CA ASP A 129 -19.48 -7.11 18.20
C ASP A 129 -19.88 -8.57 17.94
N SER A 130 -20.36 -8.89 16.73
CA SER A 130 -20.68 -10.26 16.31
C SER A 130 -19.44 -11.15 16.28
N TRP A 131 -18.32 -10.65 15.73
CA TRP A 131 -17.05 -11.38 15.67
C TRP A 131 -16.49 -11.61 17.07
N VAL A 132 -16.56 -10.60 17.96
CA VAL A 132 -16.12 -10.72 19.35
C VAL A 132 -16.98 -11.75 20.10
N LEU A 133 -18.30 -11.74 19.90
CA LEU A 133 -19.20 -12.76 20.47
C LEU A 133 -18.91 -14.16 19.94
N GLU A 134 -18.72 -14.32 18.62
CA GLU A 134 -18.30 -15.60 18.03
C GLU A 134 -16.98 -16.08 18.61
N LYS A 135 -16.01 -15.17 18.78
CA LYS A 135 -14.70 -15.49 19.32
C LYS A 135 -14.78 -15.96 20.77
N VAL A 136 -15.53 -15.26 21.62
CA VAL A 136 -15.74 -15.67 23.02
C VAL A 136 -16.46 -17.01 23.10
N ILE A 137 -17.49 -17.24 22.27
CA ILE A 137 -18.18 -18.54 22.21
C ILE A 137 -17.22 -19.65 21.80
N TYR A 138 -16.40 -19.42 20.77
CA TYR A 138 -15.41 -20.39 20.31
C TYR A 138 -14.39 -20.72 21.41
N ASP A 139 -13.87 -19.71 22.10
CA ASP A 139 -12.89 -19.91 23.17
C ASP A 139 -13.51 -20.71 24.34
N LEU A 140 -14.76 -20.42 24.73
CA LEU A 140 -15.49 -21.20 25.75
C LEU A 140 -15.78 -22.65 25.33
N GLU A 141 -16.18 -22.87 24.07
CA GLU A 141 -16.43 -24.21 23.55
C GLU A 141 -15.15 -25.03 23.47
N ARG A 142 -14.02 -24.38 23.16
CA ARG A 142 -12.69 -25.00 23.16
C ARG A 142 -12.26 -25.41 24.57
N ASP A 143 -12.35 -24.50 25.54
CA ASP A 143 -11.94 -24.75 26.92
C ASP A 143 -12.78 -25.88 27.57
N ARG A 144 -14.05 -26.00 27.18
CA ARG A 144 -14.93 -27.10 27.61
C ARG A 144 -14.60 -28.47 27.03
N ARG A 145 -13.95 -28.53 25.87
CA ARG A 145 -13.52 -29.81 25.26
C ARG A 145 -12.16 -30.27 25.78
N SER A 146 -11.42 -29.41 26.47
CA SER A 146 -10.12 -29.72 27.07
C SER A 146 -10.20 -30.17 28.54
N VAL A 147 -11.41 -30.26 29.11
CA VAL A 147 -11.70 -30.79 30.45
C VAL A 147 -12.42 -32.12 30.31
#